data_AF-A0A2N1VDT9-F1
#
_entry.id   AF-A0A2N1VDT9-F1
#
_cell.length_a   1.000
_cell.length_b   1.000
_cell.length_c   1.000
_cell.angle_alpha   90.00
_cell.angle_beta   90.00
_cell.angle_gamma   90.00
#
_symmetry.space_group_name_H-M   'P 1'
#
loop_
_entity.id
_entity.type
_entity.pdbx_description
1 polymer ?
#
loop_
_entity_poly.entity_id
_entity_poly.type
_entity_poly.pdbx_seq_one_letter_code
_entity_poly.pdbx_strand_id
1 'polypeptide(L)'
;MRILKFGGSSVGSPERISGVIEILNSYINKEIQIGVVFSAFQGVTDTLISISNSAIDRNDSYREKLNTLKKLHFDAVAYLVKKEKDKNPILEKVNKLLAELEEILHGVYLVKELTPRTLDYIMSFGERLSCTIISEVMNSKGIKSEYLDSRLVVKTDNSFGSGRVNFEATDRNIQKYFADHKKFQVITGFIGSTDKDETCTLGRGGSDYTAAIFGAALNAEEIEIWTDVDGILTADPRKVRDAFSL
;
A
#
# COMPACT_ATOMS: atom_id res chain seq x y z
N MET A 1 0.22 -20.32 -7.85
CA MET A 1 -0.20 -18.91 -7.56
C MET A 1 0.99 -18.02 -7.79
N ARG A 2 0.79 -16.81 -8.32
CA ARG A 2 1.85 -15.80 -8.46
C ARG A 2 1.62 -14.63 -7.49
N ILE A 3 2.69 -14.01 -7.03
CA ILE A 3 2.62 -12.79 -6.24
C ILE A 3 3.18 -11.64 -7.08
N LEU A 4 2.36 -10.63 -7.33
CA LEU A 4 2.78 -9.44 -8.08
C LEU A 4 2.97 -8.29 -7.08
N LYS A 5 3.91 -7.40 -7.36
CA LYS A 5 4.08 -6.16 -6.60
C LYS A 5 4.11 -4.97 -7.53
N PHE A 6 3.29 -3.97 -7.24
CA PHE A 6 3.34 -2.67 -7.94
C PHE A 6 3.92 -1.58 -7.02
N GLY A 7 4.99 -0.95 -7.49
CA GLY A 7 5.64 0.17 -6.80
C GLY A 7 4.82 1.46 -6.86
N GLY A 8 5.21 2.45 -6.05
CA GLY A 8 4.51 3.75 -6.01
C GLY A 8 4.49 4.47 -7.36
N SER A 9 5.56 4.34 -8.17
CA SER A 9 5.60 4.88 -9.54
C SER A 9 4.55 4.22 -10.45
N SER A 10 4.34 2.90 -10.34
CA SER A 10 3.34 2.14 -11.08
C SER A 10 1.90 2.52 -10.71
N VAL A 11 1.67 3.03 -9.50
CA VAL A 11 0.36 3.56 -9.04
C VAL A 11 0.41 5.07 -8.80
N GLY A 12 1.29 5.78 -9.52
CA GLY A 12 1.53 7.20 -9.31
C GLY A 12 0.50 8.15 -9.94
N SER A 13 -0.33 7.65 -10.86
CA SER A 13 -1.42 8.42 -11.46
C SER A 13 -2.63 7.53 -11.76
N PRO A 14 -3.85 8.11 -11.89
CA PRO A 14 -5.05 7.36 -12.25
C PRO A 14 -4.95 6.62 -13.60
N GLU A 15 -4.22 7.17 -14.56
CA GLU A 15 -3.91 6.52 -15.84
C GLU A 15 -3.09 5.24 -15.62
N ARG A 16 -2.03 5.34 -14.83
CA ARG A 16 -1.17 4.18 -14.53
C ARG A 16 -1.93 3.12 -13.76
N ILE A 17 -2.77 3.51 -12.80
CA ILE A 17 -3.66 2.58 -12.08
C ILE A 17 -4.59 1.87 -13.06
N SER A 18 -5.11 2.57 -14.07
CA SER A 18 -5.94 1.94 -15.12
C SER A 18 -5.15 0.90 -15.91
N GLY A 19 -3.90 1.21 -16.32
CA GLY A 19 -3.01 0.25 -16.97
C GLY A 19 -2.65 -0.95 -16.09
N VAL A 20 -2.44 -0.74 -14.78
CA VAL A 20 -2.24 -1.84 -13.83
C VAL A 20 -3.47 -2.75 -13.77
N ILE A 21 -4.69 -2.19 -13.72
CA ILE A 21 -5.92 -2.99 -13.74
C ILE A 21 -6.03 -3.80 -15.04
N GLU A 22 -5.61 -3.26 -16.18
CA GLU A 22 -5.56 -3.99 -17.46
C GLU A 22 -4.56 -5.15 -17.43
N ILE A 23 -3.36 -4.93 -16.89
CA ILE A 23 -2.37 -5.99 -16.66
C ILE A 23 -2.99 -7.10 -15.83
N LEU A 24 -3.59 -6.77 -14.68
CA LEU A 24 -4.21 -7.74 -13.78
C LEU A 24 -5.36 -8.51 -14.43
N ASN A 25 -6.18 -7.85 -15.24
CA ASN A 25 -7.24 -8.51 -16.00
C ASN A 25 -6.70 -9.59 -16.95
N SER A 26 -5.49 -9.40 -17.51
CA SER A 26 -4.88 -10.40 -18.38
C SER A 26 -4.55 -11.71 -17.65
N TYR A 27 -4.18 -11.65 -16.37
CA TYR A 27 -3.95 -12.83 -15.53
C TYR A 27 -5.28 -13.50 -15.15
N ILE A 28 -6.27 -12.69 -14.76
CA ILE A 28 -7.60 -13.18 -14.36
C ILE A 28 -8.28 -13.90 -15.52
N ASN A 29 -8.21 -13.34 -16.74
CA ASN A 29 -8.76 -13.96 -17.94
C ASN A 29 -8.08 -15.27 -18.34
N LYS A 30 -6.83 -15.48 -17.90
CA LYS A 30 -6.08 -16.74 -18.07
C LYS A 30 -6.26 -17.69 -16.89
N GLU A 31 -7.16 -17.38 -15.96
CA GLU A 31 -7.43 -18.15 -14.74
C GLU A 31 -6.18 -18.35 -13.86
N ILE A 32 -5.20 -17.44 -13.95
CA ILE A 32 -4.00 -17.48 -13.13
C ILE A 32 -4.35 -16.90 -11.75
N GLN A 33 -4.20 -17.72 -10.71
CA GLN A 33 -4.40 -17.26 -9.34
C GLN A 33 -3.25 -16.34 -8.92
N ILE A 34 -3.60 -15.11 -8.54
CA ILE A 34 -2.63 -14.08 -8.14
C ILE A 34 -3.01 -13.39 -6.82
N GLY A 35 -1.99 -13.02 -6.04
CA GLY A 35 -2.08 -12.04 -4.96
C GLY A 35 -1.23 -10.82 -5.32
N VAL A 36 -1.74 -9.61 -5.07
CA VAL A 36 -1.08 -8.38 -5.54
C VAL A 36 -0.79 -7.44 -4.39
N VAL A 37 0.49 -7.18 -4.17
CA VAL A 37 1.00 -6.24 -3.18
C VAL A 37 1.11 -4.85 -3.82
N PHE A 38 0.50 -3.86 -3.19
CA PHE A 38 0.58 -2.47 -3.63
C PHE A 38 1.31 -1.60 -2.61
N SER A 39 2.12 -0.69 -3.12
CA SER A 39 2.65 0.43 -2.32
C SER A 39 1.62 1.57 -2.24
N ALA A 40 1.89 2.56 -1.40
CA ALA A 40 1.22 3.85 -1.46
C ALA A 40 1.37 4.49 -2.86
N PHE A 41 0.47 5.43 -3.22
CA PHE A 41 0.66 6.24 -4.43
C PHE A 41 1.98 7.02 -4.37
N GLN A 42 2.55 7.30 -5.54
CA GLN A 42 3.85 7.98 -5.65
C GLN A 42 3.94 9.23 -4.76
N GLY A 43 4.95 9.27 -3.89
CA GLY A 43 5.22 10.40 -3.00
C GLY A 43 4.32 10.51 -1.76
N VAL A 44 3.32 9.63 -1.59
CA VAL A 44 2.41 9.69 -0.43
C VAL A 44 3.13 9.39 0.88
N THR A 45 4.00 8.38 0.95
CA THR A 45 4.74 8.06 2.17
C THR A 45 5.62 9.23 2.64
N ASP A 46 6.35 9.86 1.72
CA ASP A 46 7.17 11.05 2.03
C ASP A 46 6.29 12.24 2.45
N THR A 47 5.11 12.38 1.83
CA THR A 47 4.12 13.41 2.21
C THR A 47 3.60 13.19 3.62
N LEU A 48 3.29 11.94 4.01
CA LEU A 48 2.85 11.58 5.36
C LEU A 48 3.91 11.90 6.41
N ILE A 49 5.18 11.59 6.13
CA ILE A 49 6.31 11.97 7.00
C ILE A 49 6.40 13.50 7.11
N SER A 50 6.31 14.22 5.98
CA SER A 50 6.36 15.69 5.94
C SER A 50 5.22 16.36 6.70
N ILE A 51 3.99 15.81 6.61
CA ILE A 51 2.83 16.28 7.38
C ILE A 51 3.06 16.04 8.87
N SER A 52 3.56 14.86 9.25
CA SER A 52 3.84 14.49 10.64
C SER A 52 4.87 15.43 11.28
N ASN A 53 5.94 15.74 10.56
CA ASN A 53 6.96 16.70 10.99
C ASN A 53 6.39 18.12 11.17
N SER A 54 5.55 18.58 10.23
CA SER A 54 4.89 19.89 10.39
C SER A 54 3.91 19.90 11.57
N ALA A 55 3.22 18.78 11.85
CA ALA A 55 2.31 18.67 12.98
C ALA A 55 3.05 18.77 14.32
N ILE A 56 4.14 18.03 14.53
CA ILE A 56 4.93 18.08 15.78
C ILE A 56 5.57 19.46 16.01
N ASP A 57 5.96 20.16 14.93
CA ASP A 57 6.51 21.51 14.98
C ASP A 57 5.46 22.61 15.25
N ARG A 58 4.18 22.25 15.45
CA ARG A 58 3.05 23.19 15.58
C ARG A 58 2.89 24.11 14.36
N ASN A 59 3.33 23.65 13.19
CA ASN A 59 3.22 24.40 11.96
C ASN A 59 1.87 24.11 11.29
N ASP A 60 0.98 25.10 11.24
CA ASP A 60 -0.37 24.96 10.70
C ASP A 60 -0.42 24.54 9.21
N SER A 61 0.71 24.67 8.48
CA SER A 61 0.83 24.14 7.11
C SER A 61 0.60 22.63 7.00
N TYR A 62 0.67 21.87 8.11
CA TYR A 62 0.32 20.44 8.10
C TYR A 62 -1.13 20.23 7.60
N ARG A 63 -2.05 21.16 7.88
CA ARG A 63 -3.45 21.11 7.43
C ARG A 63 -3.57 21.28 5.92
N GLU A 64 -2.81 22.22 5.36
CA GLU A 64 -2.76 22.45 3.91
C GLU A 64 -2.22 21.22 3.19
N LYS A 65 -1.09 20.67 3.66
CA LYS A 65 -0.50 19.44 3.12
C LYS A 65 -1.47 18.26 3.23
N LEU A 66 -2.17 18.12 4.35
CA LEU A 66 -3.20 17.09 4.53
C LEU A 66 -4.36 17.28 3.54
N ASN A 67 -4.81 18.50 3.30
CA ASN A 67 -5.84 18.78 2.29
C ASN A 67 -5.38 18.44 0.87
N THR A 68 -4.11 18.70 0.52
CA THR A 68 -3.53 18.25 -0.74
C THR A 68 -3.53 16.72 -0.85
N LEU A 69 -3.14 16.02 0.23
CA LEU A 69 -3.18 14.55 0.28
C LEU A 69 -4.62 14.02 0.11
N LYS A 70 -5.61 14.62 0.78
CA LYS A 70 -7.02 14.26 0.63
C LYS A 70 -7.47 14.43 -0.83
N LYS A 71 -7.18 15.59 -1.42
CA LYS A 71 -7.53 15.92 -2.81
C LYS A 71 -6.93 14.92 -3.81
N LEU A 72 -5.66 14.55 -3.64
CA LEU A 72 -5.00 13.54 -4.47
C LEU A 72 -5.81 12.23 -4.55
N HIS A 73 -6.27 11.72 -3.41
CA HIS A 73 -7.01 10.47 -3.35
C HIS A 73 -8.45 10.61 -3.89
N PHE A 74 -9.14 11.73 -3.61
CA PHE A 74 -10.47 11.97 -4.18
C PHE A 74 -10.44 12.14 -5.69
N ASP A 75 -9.44 12.85 -6.22
CA ASP A 75 -9.25 13.04 -7.66
C ASP A 75 -9.00 11.69 -8.34
N ALA A 76 -8.22 10.80 -7.71
CA ALA A 76 -8.00 9.45 -8.23
C ALA A 76 -9.31 8.65 -8.33
N VAL A 77 -10.13 8.66 -7.28
CA VAL A 77 -11.45 8.00 -7.28
C VAL A 77 -12.36 8.61 -8.35
N ALA A 78 -12.43 9.94 -8.44
CA ALA A 78 -13.25 10.65 -9.41
C ALA A 78 -12.84 10.35 -10.85
N TYR A 79 -11.55 10.16 -11.11
CA TYR A 79 -11.03 9.79 -12.42
C TYR A 79 -11.40 8.35 -12.78
N LEU A 80 -11.13 7.40 -11.86
CA LEU A 80 -11.21 5.96 -12.08
C LEU A 80 -12.66 5.44 -12.15
N VAL A 81 -13.62 6.13 -11.53
CA VAL A 81 -15.02 5.71 -11.45
C VAL A 81 -15.94 6.78 -12.03
N LYS A 82 -16.55 6.48 -13.17
CA LYS A 82 -17.41 7.44 -13.90
C LYS A 82 -18.84 7.53 -13.35
N LYS A 83 -19.39 6.43 -12.83
CA LYS A 83 -20.77 6.38 -12.34
C LYS A 83 -20.83 6.82 -10.89
N GLU A 84 -21.61 7.86 -10.58
CA GLU A 84 -21.71 8.40 -9.21
C GLU A 84 -22.16 7.36 -8.18
N LYS A 85 -23.11 6.48 -8.55
CA LYS A 85 -23.59 5.40 -7.66
C LYS A 85 -22.47 4.47 -7.19
N ASP A 86 -21.46 4.26 -8.01
CA ASP A 86 -20.33 3.37 -7.71
C ASP A 86 -19.19 4.15 -7.04
N LYS A 87 -19.18 5.48 -7.15
CA LYS A 87 -18.16 6.38 -6.58
C LYS A 87 -18.38 6.66 -5.09
N ASN A 88 -19.62 6.94 -4.70
CA ASN A 88 -19.95 7.35 -3.32
C ASN A 88 -19.48 6.35 -2.24
N PRO A 89 -19.69 5.02 -2.38
CA PRO A 89 -19.22 4.06 -1.37
C PRO A 89 -17.70 4.05 -1.20
N ILE A 90 -16.96 4.30 -2.29
CA ILE A 90 -15.49 4.37 -2.29
C ILE A 90 -15.04 5.63 -1.56
N LEU A 91 -15.64 6.77 -1.89
CA LEU A 91 -15.35 8.05 -1.23
C LEU A 91 -15.64 7.99 0.27
N GLU A 92 -16.71 7.30 0.69
CA GLU A 92 -17.00 7.10 2.11
C GLU A 92 -15.90 6.31 2.83
N LYS A 93 -15.41 5.21 2.24
CA LYS A 93 -14.29 4.42 2.80
C LYS A 93 -13.00 5.23 2.88
N VAL A 94 -12.68 5.97 1.82
CA VAL A 94 -11.50 6.85 1.76
C VAL A 94 -11.61 7.98 2.78
N ASN A 95 -12.78 8.61 2.92
CA ASN A 95 -13.05 9.65 3.91
C ASN A 95 -12.83 9.16 5.34
N LYS A 96 -13.29 7.94 5.67
CA LYS A 96 -13.10 7.36 7.00
C LYS A 96 -11.61 7.21 7.36
N LEU A 97 -10.80 6.70 6.43
CA LEU A 97 -9.35 6.59 6.61
C LEU A 97 -8.69 7.97 6.75
N LEU A 98 -9.10 8.95 5.94
CA LEU A 98 -8.54 10.30 5.99
C LEU A 98 -8.93 11.05 7.27
N ALA A 99 -10.12 10.79 7.84
CA ALA A 99 -10.55 11.33 9.11
C ALA A 99 -9.73 10.74 10.28
N GLU A 100 -9.53 9.42 10.29
CA GLU A 100 -8.66 8.72 11.26
C GLU A 100 -7.23 9.27 11.23
N LEU A 101 -6.67 9.50 10.03
CA LEU A 101 -5.36 10.15 9.86
C LEU A 101 -5.35 11.57 10.42
N GLU A 102 -6.39 12.37 10.15
CA GLU A 102 -6.51 13.75 10.62
C GLU A 102 -6.56 13.84 12.15
N GLU A 103 -7.33 12.98 12.80
CA GLU A 103 -7.43 12.91 14.27
C GLU A 103 -6.08 12.65 14.91
N ILE A 104 -5.32 11.70 14.36
CA ILE A 104 -4.02 11.30 14.89
C ILE A 104 -2.97 12.39 14.67
N LEU A 105 -2.96 13.03 13.49
CA LEU A 105 -2.12 14.20 13.23
C LEU A 105 -2.46 15.37 14.15
N HIS A 106 -3.75 15.59 14.44
CA HIS A 106 -4.17 16.60 15.39
C HIS A 106 -3.69 16.28 16.80
N GLY A 107 -3.75 15.01 17.22
CA GLY A 107 -3.15 14.54 18.47
C GLY A 107 -1.66 14.84 18.56
N VAL A 108 -0.89 14.51 17.51
CA VAL A 108 0.55 14.85 17.41
C VAL A 108 0.76 16.36 17.53
N TYR A 109 -0.06 17.18 16.87
CA TYR A 109 0.00 18.64 16.97
C TYR A 109 -0.31 19.15 18.39
N LEU A 110 -1.26 18.56 19.11
CA LEU A 110 -1.61 19.00 20.46
C LEU A 110 -0.55 18.59 21.50
N VAL A 111 -0.10 17.35 21.44
CA VAL A 111 0.82 16.76 22.44
C VAL A 111 2.29 17.11 22.15
N LYS A 112 2.62 17.42 20.89
CA LYS A 112 3.98 17.66 20.40
C LYS A 112 4.91 16.46 20.58
N GLU A 113 4.36 15.27 20.37
CA GLU A 113 5.11 14.02 20.44
C GLU A 113 4.81 13.15 19.22
N LEU A 114 5.87 12.65 18.59
CA LEU A 114 5.81 11.76 17.44
C LEU A 114 6.75 10.58 17.71
N THR A 115 6.22 9.55 18.36
CA THR A 115 6.97 8.32 18.59
C THR A 115 7.14 7.53 17.28
N PRO A 116 8.17 6.67 17.16
CA PRO A 116 8.29 5.76 16.01
C PRO A 116 7.03 4.93 15.75
N ARG A 117 6.36 4.46 16.81
CA ARG A 117 5.08 3.76 16.71
C ARG A 117 3.99 4.61 16.06
N THR A 118 3.86 5.86 16.49
CA THR A 118 2.87 6.80 15.93
C THR A 118 3.19 7.09 14.47
N LEU A 119 4.47 7.26 14.12
CA LEU A 119 4.90 7.49 12.75
C LEU A 119 4.63 6.27 11.85
N ASP A 120 4.90 5.04 12.31
CA ASP A 120 4.56 3.81 11.59
C ASP A 120 3.05 3.73 11.28
N TYR A 121 2.23 4.05 12.28
CA TYR A 121 0.79 4.10 12.10
C TYR A 121 0.36 5.17 11.08
N ILE A 122 0.93 6.37 11.13
CA ILE A 122 0.66 7.44 10.15
C ILE A 122 1.11 7.03 8.74
N MET A 123 2.32 6.46 8.59
CA MET A 123 2.83 6.04 7.29
C MET A 123 1.96 4.94 6.66
N SER A 124 1.37 4.06 7.48
CA SER A 124 0.51 2.96 6.98
C SER A 124 -0.73 3.42 6.20
N PHE A 125 -1.16 4.66 6.39
CA PHE A 125 -2.30 5.20 5.63
C PHE A 125 -2.01 5.25 4.14
N GLY A 126 -0.75 5.34 3.71
CA GLY A 126 -0.39 5.33 2.30
C GLY A 126 -0.90 4.08 1.58
N GLU A 127 -0.47 2.90 2.02
CA GLU A 127 -0.89 1.62 1.45
C GLU A 127 -2.36 1.30 1.74
N ARG A 128 -2.87 1.65 2.93
CA ARG A 128 -4.30 1.45 3.26
C ARG A 128 -5.20 2.22 2.30
N LEU A 129 -4.88 3.48 2.00
CA LEU A 129 -5.63 4.31 1.06
C LEU A 129 -5.51 3.78 -0.37
N SER A 130 -4.30 3.50 -0.86
CA SER A 130 -4.09 3.03 -2.24
C SER A 130 -4.79 1.71 -2.49
N CYS A 131 -4.63 0.73 -1.58
CA CYS A 131 -5.24 -0.59 -1.70
C CYS A 131 -6.77 -0.54 -1.59
N THR A 132 -7.30 0.30 -0.69
CA THR A 132 -8.76 0.52 -0.60
C THR A 132 -9.29 1.04 -1.93
N ILE A 133 -8.67 2.09 -2.49
CA ILE A 133 -9.11 2.67 -3.77
C ILE A 133 -9.03 1.64 -4.89
N ILE A 134 -7.89 0.95 -5.01
CA ILE A 134 -7.67 -0.02 -6.09
C ILE A 134 -8.67 -1.17 -6.01
N SER A 135 -8.86 -1.78 -4.84
CA SER A 135 -9.80 -2.90 -4.66
C SER A 135 -11.23 -2.49 -4.98
N GLU A 136 -11.68 -1.33 -4.49
CA GLU A 136 -13.05 -0.87 -4.74
C GLU A 136 -13.27 -0.47 -6.21
N VAL A 137 -12.28 0.16 -6.85
CA VAL A 137 -12.32 0.46 -8.29
C VAL A 137 -12.41 -0.82 -9.10
N MET A 138 -11.62 -1.85 -8.77
CA MET A 138 -11.68 -3.16 -9.42
C MET A 138 -13.07 -3.79 -9.27
N ASN A 139 -13.62 -3.79 -8.05
CA ASN A 139 -14.97 -4.29 -7.77
C ASN A 139 -16.05 -3.52 -8.55
N SER A 140 -15.93 -2.19 -8.66
CA SER A 140 -16.86 -1.37 -9.47
C SER A 140 -16.84 -1.70 -10.97
N LYS A 141 -15.70 -2.24 -11.45
CA LYS A 141 -15.50 -2.71 -12.82
C LYS A 141 -15.88 -4.19 -13.01
N GLY A 142 -16.46 -4.84 -11.99
CA GLY A 142 -16.89 -6.24 -12.05
C GLY A 142 -15.78 -7.26 -11.76
N ILE A 143 -14.58 -6.81 -11.39
CA ILE A 143 -13.45 -7.68 -11.04
C ILE A 143 -13.56 -7.99 -9.54
N LYS A 144 -13.93 -9.22 -9.20
CA LYS A 144 -14.13 -9.65 -7.81
C LYS A 144 -12.79 -9.69 -7.07
N SER A 145 -12.50 -8.63 -6.33
CA SER A 145 -11.29 -8.49 -5.50
C SER A 145 -11.64 -8.44 -4.01
N GLU A 146 -10.72 -8.94 -3.19
CA GLU A 146 -10.75 -8.83 -1.73
C GLU A 146 -9.56 -7.99 -1.26
N TYR A 147 -9.83 -7.08 -0.33
CA TYR A 147 -8.80 -6.26 0.31
C TYR A 147 -8.23 -6.99 1.53
N LEU A 148 -6.92 -7.22 1.54
CA LEU A 148 -6.18 -7.75 2.67
C LEU A 148 -5.26 -6.66 3.24
N ASP A 149 -5.55 -6.25 4.46
CA ASP A 149 -4.60 -5.48 5.26
C ASP A 149 -3.52 -6.42 5.83
N SER A 150 -2.29 -6.29 5.36
CA SER A 150 -1.16 -7.12 5.79
C SER A 150 -0.92 -7.10 7.29
N ARG A 151 -1.38 -6.07 8.01
CA ARG A 151 -1.31 -6.03 9.48
C ARG A 151 -2.07 -7.18 10.15
N LEU A 152 -3.04 -7.79 9.47
CA LEU A 152 -3.79 -8.94 9.98
C LEU A 152 -3.00 -10.24 9.94
N VAL A 153 -1.99 -10.35 9.05
CA VAL A 153 -1.29 -11.61 8.79
C VAL A 153 0.21 -11.53 8.97
N VAL A 154 0.84 -10.39 8.66
CA VAL A 154 2.27 -10.13 8.85
C VAL A 154 2.53 -9.66 10.27
N LYS A 155 3.18 -10.51 11.06
CA LYS A 155 3.54 -10.24 12.45
C LYS A 155 5.01 -9.86 12.58
N THR A 156 5.29 -8.87 13.42
CA THR A 156 6.61 -8.27 13.63
C THR A 156 6.91 -8.13 15.12
N ASP A 157 8.18 -7.93 15.46
CA ASP A 157 8.54 -7.40 16.78
C ASP A 157 8.16 -5.90 16.90
N ASN A 158 8.48 -5.28 18.04
CA ASN A 158 8.18 -3.87 18.29
C ASN A 158 9.31 -2.91 17.85
N SER A 159 10.16 -3.33 16.90
CA SER A 159 11.21 -2.48 16.32
C SER A 159 10.62 -1.50 15.28
N PHE A 160 9.76 -0.58 15.73
CA PHE A 160 9.06 0.38 14.87
C PHE A 160 10.00 1.13 13.91
N GLY A 161 9.56 1.32 12.67
CA GLY A 161 10.33 1.84 11.54
C GLY A 161 11.03 0.77 10.69
N SER A 162 11.30 -0.41 11.27
CA SER A 162 11.90 -1.55 10.58
C SER A 162 11.64 -2.85 11.34
N GLY A 163 10.35 -3.18 11.53
CA GLY A 163 9.92 -4.33 12.29
C GLY A 163 10.49 -5.63 11.75
N ARG A 164 11.04 -6.47 12.63
CA ARG A 164 11.56 -7.79 12.23
C ARG A 164 10.41 -8.78 12.19
N VAL A 165 10.25 -9.44 11.04
CA VAL A 165 9.13 -10.36 10.80
C VAL A 165 9.27 -11.63 11.65
N ASN A 166 8.20 -11.97 12.37
CA ASN A 166 8.00 -13.29 12.95
C ASN A 166 7.45 -14.21 11.87
N PHE A 167 8.35 -14.90 11.16
CA PHE A 167 7.98 -15.77 10.03
C PHE A 167 7.08 -16.94 10.43
N GLU A 168 7.30 -17.56 11.59
CA GLU A 168 6.47 -18.69 12.03
C GLU A 168 4.99 -18.30 12.18
N ALA A 169 4.73 -17.17 12.84
CA ALA A 169 3.38 -16.63 12.99
C ALA A 169 2.83 -16.12 11.64
N THR A 170 3.66 -15.41 10.88
CA THR A 170 3.28 -14.80 9.60
C THR A 170 2.88 -15.85 8.57
N ASP A 171 3.71 -16.87 8.36
CA ASP A 171 3.46 -17.92 7.38
C ASP A 171 2.16 -18.67 7.69
N ARG A 172 1.96 -19.02 8.97
CA ARG A 172 0.72 -19.65 9.46
C ARG A 172 -0.51 -18.79 9.19
N ASN A 173 -0.44 -17.50 9.49
CA ASN A 173 -1.55 -16.57 9.30
C ASN A 173 -1.89 -16.38 7.82
N ILE A 174 -0.87 -16.22 6.97
CA ILE A 174 -1.04 -16.09 5.52
C ILE A 174 -1.66 -17.36 4.95
N GLN A 175 -1.11 -18.54 5.27
CA GLN A 175 -1.64 -19.82 4.78
C GLN A 175 -3.09 -20.04 5.21
N LYS A 176 -3.42 -19.74 6.48
CA LYS A 176 -4.78 -19.81 6.99
C LYS A 176 -5.71 -18.86 6.24
N TYR A 177 -5.32 -17.59 6.08
CA TYR A 177 -6.14 -16.60 5.37
C TYR A 177 -6.43 -17.04 3.93
N PHE A 178 -5.41 -17.47 3.19
CA PHE A 178 -5.55 -17.92 1.80
C PHE A 178 -6.19 -19.31 1.66
N ALA A 179 -6.32 -20.09 2.74
CA ALA A 179 -7.15 -21.29 2.75
C ALA A 179 -8.63 -20.95 2.55
N ASP A 180 -9.10 -19.87 3.20
CA ASP A 180 -10.49 -19.43 3.19
C ASP A 180 -10.80 -18.41 2.07
N HIS A 181 -9.79 -17.68 1.61
CA HIS A 181 -9.94 -16.59 0.63
C HIS A 181 -9.27 -16.97 -0.69
N LYS A 182 -10.08 -17.41 -1.66
CA LYS A 182 -9.60 -17.84 -2.99
C LYS A 182 -9.69 -16.76 -4.07
N LYS A 183 -10.38 -15.65 -3.79
CA LYS A 183 -10.50 -14.55 -4.75
C LYS A 183 -9.16 -13.84 -4.90
N PHE A 184 -9.07 -13.03 -5.95
CA PHE A 184 -7.97 -12.10 -6.17
C PHE A 184 -7.78 -11.19 -4.95
N GLN A 185 -6.56 -11.13 -4.41
CA GLN A 185 -6.26 -10.33 -3.20
C GLN A 185 -5.50 -9.05 -3.57
N VAL A 186 -5.97 -7.92 -3.06
CA VAL A 186 -5.29 -6.62 -3.04
C VAL A 186 -4.68 -6.45 -1.64
N ILE A 187 -3.37 -6.50 -1.55
CA ILE A 187 -2.61 -6.64 -0.31
C ILE A 187 -1.82 -5.36 -0.04
N THR A 188 -1.91 -4.83 1.18
CA THR A 188 -1.06 -3.70 1.57
C THR A 188 0.40 -4.12 1.65
N GLY A 189 1.30 -3.43 0.94
CA GLY A 189 2.74 -3.58 1.13
C GLY A 189 3.24 -2.89 2.39
N PHE A 190 4.54 -3.00 2.68
CA PHE A 190 5.29 -2.16 3.64
C PHE A 190 4.90 -2.26 5.12
N ILE A 191 3.71 -2.76 5.45
CA ILE A 191 3.13 -2.72 6.80
C ILE A 191 2.85 -4.13 7.35
N GLY A 192 3.01 -4.25 8.66
CA GLY A 192 2.64 -5.40 9.48
C GLY A 192 2.15 -4.94 10.85
N SER A 193 1.94 -5.87 11.77
CA SER A 193 1.60 -5.52 13.16
C SER A 193 2.43 -6.29 14.18
N THR A 194 2.51 -5.75 15.39
CA THR A 194 3.09 -6.46 16.53
C THR A 194 2.13 -7.53 17.05
N ASP A 195 2.57 -8.32 18.03
CA ASP A 195 1.69 -9.26 18.75
C ASP A 195 0.60 -8.56 19.57
N LYS A 196 0.68 -7.23 19.74
CA LYS A 196 -0.36 -6.38 20.35
C LYS A 196 -1.22 -5.64 19.32
N ASP A 197 -1.12 -6.04 18.05
CA ASP A 197 -1.82 -5.43 16.92
C ASP A 197 -1.47 -3.95 16.68
N GLU A 198 -0.32 -3.48 17.19
CA GLU A 198 0.20 -2.15 16.87
C GLU A 198 0.79 -2.15 15.46
N THR A 199 0.44 -1.16 14.63
CA THR A 199 1.02 -1.03 13.29
C THR A 199 2.54 -0.89 13.36
N CYS A 200 3.25 -1.64 12.52
CA CYS A 200 4.68 -1.51 12.31
C CYS A 200 5.00 -1.46 10.81
N THR A 201 6.03 -0.72 10.43
CA THR A 201 6.55 -0.70 9.06
C THR A 201 7.76 -1.60 8.90
N LEU A 202 7.95 -2.15 7.70
CA LEU A 202 9.01 -3.10 7.36
C LEU A 202 10.29 -2.43 6.85
N GLY A 203 10.40 -1.11 7.00
CA GLY A 203 11.53 -0.32 6.51
C GLY A 203 11.50 -0.04 5.00
N ARG A 204 12.58 0.58 4.50
CA ARG A 204 12.69 0.97 3.08
C ARG A 204 12.65 -0.27 2.18
N GLY A 205 11.89 -0.18 1.08
CA GLY A 205 11.65 -1.32 0.19
C GLY A 205 10.65 -2.34 0.78
N GLY A 206 9.97 -2.01 1.87
CA GLY A 206 9.10 -2.94 2.59
C GLY A 206 7.99 -3.56 1.74
N SER A 207 7.50 -2.91 0.68
CA SER A 207 6.51 -3.52 -0.22
C SER A 207 7.08 -4.67 -1.06
N ASP A 208 8.35 -4.57 -1.51
CA ASP A 208 9.02 -5.69 -2.19
C ASP A 208 9.26 -6.83 -1.20
N TYR A 209 9.63 -6.49 0.04
CA TYR A 209 9.79 -7.47 1.10
C TYR A 209 8.46 -8.15 1.45
N THR A 210 7.35 -7.41 1.50
CA THR A 210 6.01 -7.98 1.65
C THR A 210 5.72 -8.99 0.56
N ALA A 211 5.99 -8.67 -0.72
CA ALA A 211 5.79 -9.62 -1.81
C ALA A 211 6.62 -10.91 -1.64
N ALA A 212 7.87 -10.80 -1.18
CA ALA A 212 8.71 -11.94 -0.86
C ALA A 212 8.16 -12.78 0.31
N ILE A 213 7.63 -12.15 1.36
CA ILE A 213 7.00 -12.83 2.50
C ILE A 213 5.79 -13.65 2.04
N PHE A 214 4.87 -13.05 1.29
CA PHE A 214 3.70 -13.77 0.76
C PHE A 214 4.11 -14.87 -0.22
N GLY A 215 5.11 -14.61 -1.08
CA GLY A 215 5.62 -15.59 -2.02
C GLY A 215 6.19 -16.83 -1.32
N ALA A 216 7.00 -16.63 -0.27
CA ALA A 216 7.56 -17.72 0.52
C ALA A 216 6.46 -18.49 1.28
N ALA A 217 5.58 -17.79 2.00
CA ALA A 217 4.53 -18.41 2.83
C ALA A 217 3.55 -19.26 2.02
N LEU A 218 3.26 -18.86 0.77
CA LEU A 218 2.31 -19.52 -0.12
C LEU A 218 2.98 -20.47 -1.12
N ASN A 219 4.31 -20.64 -1.05
CA ASN A 219 5.10 -21.37 -2.04
C ASN A 219 4.72 -20.95 -3.47
N ALA A 220 4.71 -19.63 -3.70
CA ALA A 220 4.34 -19.05 -4.97
C ALA A 220 5.29 -19.52 -6.09
N GLU A 221 4.74 -19.73 -7.28
CA GLU A 221 5.50 -20.14 -8.46
C GLU A 221 6.47 -19.04 -8.91
N GLU A 222 6.03 -17.78 -8.78
CA GLU A 222 6.77 -16.61 -9.23
C GLU A 222 6.40 -15.39 -8.37
N ILE A 223 7.40 -14.53 -8.13
CA ILE A 223 7.20 -13.18 -7.60
C ILE A 223 7.58 -12.19 -8.70
N GLU A 224 6.63 -11.39 -9.14
CA GLU A 224 6.82 -10.40 -10.20
C GLU A 224 6.86 -8.99 -9.60
N ILE A 225 8.01 -8.31 -9.72
CA ILE A 225 8.19 -6.94 -9.24
C ILE A 225 8.02 -5.96 -10.39
N TRP A 226 6.90 -5.25 -10.41
CA TRP A 226 6.57 -4.23 -11.40
C TRP A 226 7.07 -2.85 -10.95
N THR A 227 7.98 -2.27 -11.72
CA THR A 227 8.65 -0.99 -11.44
C THR A 227 8.71 -0.10 -12.68
N ASP A 228 9.32 1.09 -12.56
CA ASP A 228 9.49 2.10 -13.62
C ASP A 228 10.71 1.88 -14.53
N VAL A 229 11.35 0.71 -14.45
CA VAL A 229 12.52 0.32 -15.25
C VAL A 229 12.37 -1.13 -15.72
N ASP A 230 12.97 -1.45 -16.88
CA ASP A 230 12.90 -2.77 -17.51
C ASP A 230 13.86 -3.76 -16.85
N GLY A 231 13.55 -4.15 -15.62
CA GLY A 231 14.30 -5.13 -14.83
C GLY A 231 15.45 -4.53 -14.02
N ILE A 232 16.45 -5.37 -13.72
CA ILE A 232 17.66 -4.93 -13.04
C ILE A 232 18.64 -4.42 -14.11
N LEU A 233 19.04 -3.17 -13.97
CA LEU A 233 19.98 -2.53 -14.89
C LEU A 233 21.41 -2.62 -14.34
N THR A 234 22.40 -2.51 -15.22
CA THR A 234 23.84 -2.49 -14.86
C THR A 234 24.22 -1.36 -13.90
N ALA A 235 23.46 -0.26 -13.87
CA ALA A 235 23.59 0.87 -12.95
C ALA A 235 22.26 1.61 -12.81
N ASP A 236 22.16 2.57 -11.88
CA ASP A 236 21.00 3.46 -11.76
C ASP A 236 20.85 4.31 -13.04
N PRO A 237 19.78 4.12 -13.84
CA PRO A 237 19.60 4.79 -15.14
C PRO A 237 19.42 6.31 -15.01
N ARG A 238 19.06 6.79 -13.80
CA ARG A 238 18.95 8.22 -13.52
C ARG A 238 20.32 8.88 -13.42
N LYS A 239 21.37 8.09 -13.17
CA LYS A 239 22.77 8.54 -13.07
C LYS A 239 23.60 8.15 -14.27
N VAL A 240 23.34 6.97 -14.84
CA VAL A 240 24.07 6.42 -15.99
C VAL A 240 23.09 6.17 -17.12
N ARG A 241 23.06 7.09 -18.11
CA ARG A 241 22.09 7.04 -19.21
C ARG A 241 22.21 5.80 -20.09
N ASP A 242 23.40 5.23 -20.18
CA ASP A 242 23.68 4.03 -20.97
C ASP A 242 23.52 2.73 -20.18
N ALA A 243 22.86 2.78 -19.02
CA ALA A 243 22.52 1.58 -18.26
C ALA A 243 21.57 0.69 -19.08
N PHE A 244 21.86 -0.61 -19.11
CA PHE A 244 21.10 -1.61 -19.87
C PHE A 244 20.69 -2.77 -18.96
N SER A 245 19.63 -3.48 -19.34
CA SER A 245 19.09 -4.61 -18.59
C SER A 245 20.06 -5.78 -18.57
N LEU A 246 20.21 -6.37 -17.39
CA LEU A 246 20.99 -7.60 -17.15
C LEU A 246 20.25 -8.85 -17.66
#